data_AF-A0A1Q7K2Y0-F1
#
_entry.id   AF-A0A1Q7K2Y0-F1
#
_cell.length_a   1.000
_cell.length_b   1.000
_cell.length_c   1.000
_cell.angle_alpha   90.00
_cell.angle_beta   90.00
_cell.angle_gamma   90.00
#
_symmetry.space_group_name_H-M   'P 1'
#
loop_
_entity.id
_entity.type
_entity.pdbx_description
1 polymer ?
#
loop_
_entity_poly.entity_id
_entity_poly.type
_entity_poly.pdbx_seq_one_letter_code
_entity_poly.pdbx_strand_id
1 'polypeptide(L)'
;MKVYSFKCPACGYESIHQIGTLDMDQILTDVNTEFAQYRLFVCRKEKKFVHADVLDAQFENKCPSDKTELEQVDPKQAKCPRCGKELKIQEINPLATADSSTE
;
A
#
# COMPACT_ATOMS: atom_id res chain seq x y z
N MET A 1 -1.43 -5.90 9.26
CA MET A 1 -1.10 -5.34 7.92
C MET A 1 -1.97 -5.98 6.83
N LYS A 2 -2.36 -5.24 5.78
CA LYS A 2 -3.25 -5.72 4.70
C LYS A 2 -2.61 -5.52 3.33
N VAL A 3 -2.87 -6.43 2.39
CA VAL A 3 -2.39 -6.31 1.01
C VAL A 3 -3.54 -5.81 0.14
N TYR A 4 -3.32 -4.78 -0.65
CA TYR A 4 -4.31 -4.26 -1.59
C TYR A 4 -3.83 -4.44 -3.03
N SER A 5 -4.68 -4.99 -3.88
CA SER A 5 -4.49 -5.05 -5.33
C SER A 5 -5.41 -4.03 -6.00
N PHE A 6 -4.82 -3.20 -6.86
CA PHE A 6 -5.50 -2.16 -7.62
C PHE A 6 -5.43 -2.48 -9.10
N LYS A 7 -6.59 -2.60 -9.76
CA LYS A 7 -6.66 -2.85 -11.20
C LYS A 7 -7.59 -1.86 -11.89
N CYS A 8 -7.10 -1.14 -12.90
CA CYS A 8 -7.89 -0.22 -13.70
C CYS A 8 -8.40 -0.90 -14.98
N PRO A 9 -9.72 -1.13 -15.13
CA PRO A 9 -10.26 -1.73 -16.34
C PRO A 9 -10.16 -0.83 -17.57
N ALA A 10 -9.97 0.48 -17.40
CA ALA A 10 -10.00 1.44 -18.49
C ALA A 10 -8.66 1.67 -19.18
N CYS A 11 -7.54 1.50 -18.48
CA CYS A 11 -6.20 1.72 -19.04
C CYS A 11 -5.22 0.57 -18.75
N GLY A 12 -5.67 -0.51 -18.12
CA GLY A 12 -4.85 -1.69 -17.81
C GLY A 12 -3.81 -1.46 -16.71
N TYR A 13 -3.91 -0.37 -15.94
CA TYR A 13 -3.01 -0.14 -14.80
C TYR A 13 -3.23 -1.19 -13.72
N GLU A 14 -2.14 -1.79 -13.23
CA GLU A 14 -2.15 -2.71 -12.09
C GLU A 14 -1.07 -2.35 -11.08
N SER A 15 -1.35 -2.49 -9.79
CA SER A 15 -0.36 -2.34 -8.71
C SER A 15 -0.81 -3.06 -7.44
N ILE A 16 0.14 -3.52 -6.63
CA ILE A 16 -0.11 -4.22 -5.36
C ILE A 16 0.70 -3.53 -4.26
N HIS A 17 0.07 -3.26 -3.12
CA HIS A 17 0.69 -2.53 -2.00
C HIS A 17 0.33 -3.12 -0.64
N GLN A 18 1.30 -3.14 0.26
CA GLN A 18 1.12 -3.47 1.66
C GLN A 18 0.81 -2.21 2.45
N ILE A 19 -0.33 -2.18 3.14
CA ILE A 19 -0.87 -0.98 3.79
C ILE A 19 -1.36 -1.34 5.20
N GLY A 20 -1.17 -0.41 6.13
CA GLY A 20 -1.52 -0.54 7.53
C GLY A 20 -0.30 -0.83 8.40
N THR A 21 -0.58 -1.14 9.67
CA THR A 21 0.44 -1.40 10.68
C THR A 21 0.74 -2.91 10.75
N LEU A 22 1.98 -3.28 11.06
CA LEU A 22 2.31 -4.65 11.51
C LEU A 22 1.69 -4.88 12.89
N ASP A 23 0.91 -5.95 13.06
CA ASP A 23 0.25 -6.26 14.34
C ASP A 23 1.29 -6.59 15.42
N MET A 24 1.11 -5.98 16.59
CA MET A 24 2.06 -6.02 17.71
C MET A 24 2.15 -7.38 18.42
N ASP A 25 1.26 -8.33 18.12
CA ASP A 25 1.25 -9.66 18.75
C ASP A 25 2.47 -10.53 18.37
N GLN A 26 3.31 -10.12 17.41
CA GLN A 26 4.63 -10.70 17.14
C GLN A 26 5.81 -9.92 17.75
N ILE A 27 5.59 -8.78 18.40
CA ILE A 27 6.62 -7.83 18.85
C ILE A 27 6.70 -7.82 20.39
N LEU A 28 6.61 -8.99 21.03
CA LEU A 28 6.76 -9.12 22.49
C LEU A 28 8.16 -9.60 22.91
N THR A 29 9.11 -9.75 22.00
CA THR A 29 10.45 -10.28 22.34
C THR A 29 11.64 -9.37 22.05
N ASP A 30 11.48 -8.22 21.38
CA ASP A 30 12.59 -7.30 21.14
C ASP A 30 12.19 -5.85 21.37
N VAL A 31 12.83 -5.20 22.35
CA VAL A 31 12.62 -3.80 22.78
C VAL A 31 13.17 -2.79 21.74
N ASN A 32 13.33 -3.21 20.48
CA ASN A 32 14.00 -2.46 19.41
C ASN A 32 13.34 -2.63 18.04
N THR A 33 12.18 -3.27 17.90
CA THR A 33 11.53 -3.43 16.60
C THR A 33 10.74 -2.18 16.23
N GLU A 34 11.23 -1.46 15.23
CA GLU A 34 10.64 -0.22 14.71
C GLU A 34 9.18 -0.44 14.30
N PHE A 35 8.28 0.33 14.90
CA PHE A 35 6.85 0.29 14.60
C PHE A 35 6.60 0.95 13.24
N ALA A 36 6.28 0.14 12.22
CA ALA A 36 6.02 0.63 10.88
C ALA A 36 4.52 0.85 10.62
N GLN A 37 4.18 1.98 10.00
CA GLN A 37 2.83 2.32 9.54
C GLN A 37 2.84 2.66 8.04
N TYR A 38 2.59 1.66 7.20
CA TYR A 38 2.54 1.87 5.76
C TYR A 38 1.23 2.54 5.34
N ARG A 39 1.33 3.64 4.59
CA ARG A 39 0.19 4.32 3.96
C ARG A 39 0.34 4.34 2.44
N LEU A 40 -0.78 4.51 1.75
CA LEU A 40 -0.83 4.63 0.30
C LEU A 40 -0.77 6.09 -0.14
N PHE A 41 0.02 6.35 -1.16
CA PHE A 41 0.19 7.66 -1.76
C PHE A 41 0.20 7.59 -3.28
N VAL A 42 0.00 8.73 -3.93
CA VAL A 42 0.14 8.89 -5.38
C VAL A 42 1.35 9.75 -5.72
N CYS A 43 2.21 9.24 -6.60
CA CYS A 43 3.18 10.05 -7.31
C CYS A 43 2.59 10.56 -8.61
N ARG A 44 2.20 11.83 -8.63
CA ARG A 44 1.43 12.44 -9.73
C ARG A 44 2.19 12.44 -11.06
N LYS A 45 3.50 12.71 -11.06
CA LYS A 45 4.30 12.77 -12.29
C LYS A 45 4.45 11.40 -12.95
N GLU A 46 4.72 10.38 -12.14
CA GLU A 46 4.85 9.00 -12.62
C GLU A 46 3.51 8.29 -12.81
N LYS A 47 2.43 8.90 -12.30
CA LYS A 47 1.08 8.37 -12.34
C LYS A 47 1.01 6.95 -11.79
N LYS A 48 1.64 6.73 -10.63
CA LYS A 48 1.71 5.44 -9.94
C LYS A 48 1.39 5.59 -8.46
N PHE A 49 0.90 4.51 -7.87
CA PHE A 49 0.81 4.38 -6.43
C PHE A 49 2.17 4.04 -5.84
N VAL A 50 2.42 4.56 -4.65
CA VAL A 50 3.55 4.20 -3.80
C VAL A 50 3.03 3.95 -2.38
N HIS A 51 3.70 3.07 -1.67
CA HIS A 51 3.45 2.87 -0.25
C HIS A 51 4.73 3.20 0.50
N ALA A 52 4.60 3.87 1.64
CA ALA A 52 5.73 4.30 2.45
C ALA A 52 5.35 4.19 3.93
N ASP A 53 6.34 3.86 4.76
CA ASP A 53 6.21 3.93 6.20
C ASP A 53 6.25 5.41 6.62
N VAL A 54 5.18 5.88 7.25
CA VAL A 54 5.09 7.28 7.68
C VAL A 54 5.81 7.56 9.00
N LEU A 55 6.30 6.51 9.66
CA LEU A 55 7.03 6.61 10.92
C LEU A 55 8.54 6.44 10.74
N ASP A 56 8.99 6.12 9.52
CA ASP A 56 10.39 6.10 9.15
C ASP A 56 10.99 7.52 9.27
N ALA A 57 12.13 7.63 9.95
CA ALA A 57 12.83 8.90 10.14
C ALA A 57 13.30 9.54 8.83
N GLN A 58 13.44 8.75 7.76
CA GLN A 58 13.79 9.18 6.41
C GLN A 58 12.56 9.54 5.56
N PHE A 59 11.34 9.42 6.09
CA PHE A 59 10.14 9.78 5.35
C PHE A 59 10.02 11.30 5.17
N GLU A 60 10.42 11.79 3.99
CA GLU A 60 10.35 13.22 3.65
C GLU A 60 8.99 13.68 3.10
N ASN A 61 7.95 12.83 3.13
CA ASN A 61 6.65 13.07 2.49
C ASN A 61 6.74 13.45 0.99
N LYS A 62 7.74 12.89 0.29
CA LYS A 62 8.05 13.19 -1.10
C LYS A 62 8.16 11.96 -1.97
N CYS A 63 7.79 12.12 -3.24
CA CYS A 63 7.95 11.12 -4.27
C CYS A 63 9.43 10.81 -4.49
N PRO A 64 9.84 9.52 -4.42
CA PRO A 64 11.24 9.14 -4.55
C PRO A 64 11.87 9.58 -5.88
N SER A 65 11.08 9.61 -6.95
CA SER A 65 11.59 9.82 -8.30
C SER A 65 11.75 11.29 -8.69
N ASP A 66 10.97 12.20 -8.10
CA ASP A 66 10.93 13.60 -8.53
C ASP A 66 10.86 14.62 -7.39
N LYS A 67 10.85 14.15 -6.14
CA LYS A 67 10.78 14.95 -4.92
C LYS A 67 9.52 15.82 -4.79
N THR A 68 8.49 15.56 -5.59
CA THR A 68 7.18 16.22 -5.45
C THR A 68 6.45 15.74 -4.20
N GLU A 69 5.50 16.51 -3.69
CA GLU A 69 4.73 16.12 -2.51
C GLU A 69 3.88 14.87 -2.78
N LEU A 70 3.90 13.94 -1.83
CA LEU A 70 3.03 12.76 -1.85
C LEU A 70 1.60 13.14 -1.49
N GLU A 71 0.65 12.71 -2.30
CA GLU A 71 -0.77 12.82 -1.97
C GLU A 71 -1.23 11.52 -1.33
N GLN A 72 -1.59 11.57 -0.04
CA GLN A 72 -2.12 10.40 0.67
C GLN A 72 -3.50 10.03 0.12
N VAL A 73 -3.73 8.74 -0.10
CA VAL A 73 -5.00 8.23 -0.63
C VAL A 73 -5.54 7.12 0.27
N ASP A 74 -6.86 7.13 0.50
CA ASP A 74 -7.52 5.99 1.12
C ASP A 74 -7.54 4.82 0.11
N PRO A 75 -6.90 3.67 0.42
CA PRO A 75 -6.88 2.52 -0.47
C PRO A 75 -8.28 2.04 -0.89
N LYS A 76 -9.31 2.23 -0.06
CA LYS A 76 -10.68 1.78 -0.40
C LYS A 76 -11.41 2.70 -1.38
N GLN A 77 -10.93 3.93 -1.54
CA GLN A 77 -11.57 4.96 -2.38
C GLN A 77 -10.61 5.45 -3.49
N ALA A 78 -9.51 4.74 -3.70
CA ALA A 78 -8.47 5.15 -4.62
C ALA A 78 -8.98 5.18 -6.08
N LYS A 79 -8.59 6.23 -6.81
CA LYS A 79 -8.81 6.36 -8.27
C LYS A 79 -7.52 6.05 -9.02
N CYS A 80 -7.65 5.63 -10.27
CA CYS A 80 -6.49 5.29 -11.09
C CYS A 80 -5.56 6.51 -11.26
N PRO A 81 -4.28 6.43 -10.86
CA PRO A 81 -3.37 7.56 -10.97
C PRO A 81 -3.02 7.91 -12.43
N ARG A 82 -3.26 6.98 -13.39
CA ARG A 82 -3.02 7.21 -14.82
C ARG A 82 -4.14 7.93 -15.55
N CYS A 83 -5.39 7.59 -15.26
CA CYS A 83 -6.55 8.06 -16.05
C CYS A 83 -7.69 8.64 -15.21
N GLY A 84 -7.58 8.64 -13.87
CA GLY A 84 -8.57 9.19 -12.95
C GLY A 84 -9.87 8.39 -12.79
N LYS A 85 -10.03 7.27 -13.52
CA LYS A 85 -11.21 6.41 -13.44
C LYS A 85 -11.18 5.48 -12.22
N GLU A 86 -12.32 4.87 -11.92
CA GLU A 86 -12.46 3.92 -10.83
C GLU A 86 -11.57 2.68 -11.00
N LEU A 87 -11.17 2.12 -9.88
CA LEU A 87 -10.33 0.93 -9.78
C LEU A 87 -11.15 -0.24 -9.25
N LYS A 88 -10.87 -1.43 -9.75
CA LYS A 88 -11.21 -2.67 -9.06
C LYS A 88 -10.19 -2.84 -7.94
N ILE A 89 -10.62 -2.63 -6.71
CA ILE A 89 -9.80 -2.72 -5.49
C ILE A 89 -10.14 -4.04 -4.81
N GLN A 90 -9.11 -4.82 -4.50
CA GLN A 90 -9.25 -6.06 -3.74
C GLN A 90 -8.31 -6.04 -2.54
N GLU A 91 -8.86 -6.23 -1.35
CA GLU A 91 -8.08 -6.51 -0.14
C GLU A 91 -7.76 -8.02 -0.14
N ILE A 92 -6.48 -8.35 -0.28
CA ILE A 92 -5.97 -9.72 -0.22
C ILE A 92 -5.61 -10.00 1.24
N ASN A 93 -6.27 -11.00 1.82
CA ASN A 93 -5.85 -11.56 3.10
C ASN A 93 -4.76 -12.60 2.85
N PRO A 94 -3.49 -12.33 3.18
CA PRO A 94 -2.41 -13.29 2.96
C PRO A 94 -2.59 -14.60 3.76
N LEU A 95 -3.45 -14.62 4.78
CA LEU A 95 -3.76 -15.80 5.61
C LEU A 95 -4.86 -16.72 5.04
N ALA A 96 -5.48 -16.40 3.89
CA ALA A 96 -6.59 -17.20 3.35
C ALA A 96 -6.18 -18.33 2.39
N THR A 97 -4.88 -18.61 2.23
CA THR A 97 -4.37 -19.65 1.30
C THR A 97 -3.76 -20.87 1.99
N ALA A 98 -4.01 -21.06 3.29
CA ALA A 98 -3.54 -22.21 4.05
C ALA A 98 -4.69 -23.07 4.60
N ASP A 99 -5.76 -23.31 3.83
CA ASP A 99 -6.78 -24.31 4.21
C ASP A 99 -7.59 -24.86 3.02
N SER A 100 -6.90 -25.23 1.94
CA SER A 100 -7.52 -25.99 0.83
C SER A 100 -6.51 -26.91 0.16
N SER A 101 -6.04 -27.91 0.90
CA SER A 101 -5.46 -29.19 0.45
C SER A 101 -5.17 -29.96 1.74
N THR A 102 -5.88 -31.02 2.10
CA THR A 102 -5.85 -32.31 1.42
C THR A 102 -7.07 -33.12 1.87
N GLU A 103 -7.86 -33.63 0.92
CA GLU A 103 -8.73 -34.79 1.11
C GLU A 103 -7.93 -36.09 1.24
#